data_AF-A0AAV8G1W0-F1
#
_entry.id   AF-A0AAV8G1W0-F1
#
_cell.length_a   1.000
_cell.length_b   1.000
_cell.length_c   1.000
_cell.angle_alpha   90.00
_cell.angle_beta   90.00
_cell.angle_gamma   90.00
#
_symmetry.space_group_name_H-M   'P 1'
#
loop_
_entity.id
_entity.type
_entity.pdbx_description
1 polymer ?
#
loop_
_entity_poly.entity_id
_entity_poly.type
_entity_poly.pdbx_seq_one_letter_code
_entity_poly.pdbx_strand_id
1 'polypeptide(L)'
;METDSEADDFFQRWFNHLYQIRRDLRTARYSLGDRQKVQSVVDQSIAHYESYYRVRSEISQFDPVRAFTTPWATSVERGVVFWLAGWRPNTLVHLLYSESSRRFESQLQDLLSGTGSGDLGDLSPTQLKLVDELQRRTIQEEDELELEMSRLHEDLATRFIETGSAELGDAPGRMKDIIARADDLRMRTLHAALKVLCRPIQAVDLLIAAADFEIGIRNFGLKHENEMGGT
;
A
#
# COMPACT_ATOMS: atom_id res chain seq x y z
N MET A 1 15.42 -21.11 8.52
CA MET A 1 15.41 -20.81 9.96
C MET A 1 16.22 -19.55 10.29
N GLU A 2 17.50 -19.44 9.89
CA GLU A 2 18.24 -18.16 9.99
C GLU A 2 17.63 -17.07 9.10
N THR A 3 17.33 -17.39 7.84
CA THR A 3 16.63 -16.51 6.87
C THR A 3 15.25 -16.06 7.35
N ASP A 4 14.60 -16.89 8.18
CA ASP A 4 13.24 -16.65 8.66
C ASP A 4 13.24 -15.55 9.71
N SER A 5 14.20 -15.61 10.63
CA SER A 5 14.36 -14.62 11.70
C SER A 5 14.81 -13.26 11.17
N GLU A 6 15.61 -13.23 10.09
CA GLU A 6 16.10 -11.99 9.49
C GLU A 6 14.99 -11.22 8.76
N ALA A 7 14.12 -11.91 8.01
CA ALA A 7 12.98 -11.28 7.35
C ALA A 7 11.99 -10.70 8.37
N ASP A 8 11.65 -11.46 9.41
CA ASP A 8 10.69 -11.02 10.42
C ASP A 8 11.23 -9.80 11.22
N ASP A 9 12.53 -9.81 11.56
CA ASP A 9 13.20 -8.66 12.19
C ASP A 9 13.23 -7.43 11.26
N PHE A 10 13.49 -7.62 9.96
CA PHE A 10 13.41 -6.53 8.98
C PHE A 10 12.02 -5.89 8.96
N PHE A 11 10.95 -6.69 8.82
CA PHE A 11 9.60 -6.14 8.73
C PHE A 11 9.16 -5.50 10.04
N GLN A 12 9.54 -6.06 11.20
CA GLN A 12 9.27 -5.42 12.49
C GLN A 12 9.95 -4.05 12.61
N ARG A 13 11.22 -3.96 12.20
CA ARG A 13 11.96 -2.67 12.15
C ARG A 13 11.35 -1.72 11.14
N TRP A 14 10.90 -2.22 10.00
CA TRP A 14 10.21 -1.44 8.98
C TRP A 14 8.95 -0.79 9.56
N PHE A 15 8.07 -1.57 10.20
CA PHE A 15 6.87 -1.03 10.85
C PHE A 15 7.20 0.00 11.93
N ASN A 16 8.23 -0.24 12.76
CA ASN A 16 8.67 0.73 13.75
C ASN A 16 9.16 2.05 13.10
N HIS A 17 9.89 1.96 11.99
CA HIS A 17 10.38 3.13 11.26
C HIS A 17 9.23 3.92 10.60
N LEU A 18 8.14 3.27 10.19
CA LEU A 18 6.95 3.95 9.65
C LEU A 18 6.37 4.98 10.63
N TYR A 19 6.39 4.71 11.94
CA TYR A 19 5.94 5.69 12.97
C TYR A 19 6.79 6.96 12.96
N GLN A 20 8.11 6.81 12.74
CA GLN A 20 9.05 7.91 12.69
C GLN A 20 8.87 8.72 11.40
N ILE A 21 8.75 8.05 10.24
CA ILE A 21 8.45 8.72 8.96
C ILE A 21 7.15 9.51 9.03
N ARG A 22 6.08 8.92 9.59
CA ARG A 22 4.82 9.65 9.81
C ARG A 22 5.01 10.89 10.68
N ARG A 23 5.81 10.80 11.75
CA ARG A 23 6.10 11.94 12.64
C ARG A 23 6.83 13.05 11.89
N ASP A 24 7.80 12.67 11.06
CA ASP A 24 8.61 13.60 10.28
C ASP A 24 7.77 14.26 9.18
N LEU A 25 6.89 13.51 8.51
CA LEU A 25 5.91 14.05 7.56
C LEU A 25 4.99 15.09 8.22
N ARG A 26 4.45 14.78 9.42
CA ARG A 26 3.61 15.72 10.17
C ARG A 26 4.38 16.99 10.57
N THR A 27 5.65 16.87 10.92
CA THR A 27 6.51 18.02 11.25
C THR A 27 6.85 18.84 10.00
N ALA A 28 7.13 18.17 8.88
CA ALA A 28 7.38 18.80 7.58
C ALA A 28 6.16 19.58 7.08
N ARG A 29 4.94 19.07 7.35
CA ARG A 29 3.68 19.76 7.04
C ARG A 29 3.60 21.17 7.65
N TYR A 30 4.19 21.43 8.81
CA TYR A 30 4.23 22.76 9.44
C TYR A 30 5.45 23.60 9.04
N SER A 31 6.41 23.01 8.32
CA SER A 31 7.68 23.65 7.92
C SER A 31 7.69 24.03 6.44
N LEU A 32 6.56 24.47 5.88
CA LEU A 32 6.39 24.66 4.42
C LEU A 32 7.28 25.73 3.77
N GLY A 33 7.93 26.58 4.58
CA GLY A 33 8.96 27.50 4.11
C GLY A 33 10.25 26.80 3.66
N ASP A 34 10.50 25.58 4.14
CA ASP A 34 11.69 24.79 3.81
C ASP A 34 11.34 23.66 2.83
N ARG A 35 11.30 24.01 1.54
CA ARG A 35 10.99 23.07 0.46
C ARG A 35 11.95 21.89 0.39
N GLN A 36 13.22 22.11 0.72
CA GLN A 36 14.23 21.05 0.68
C GLN A 36 13.97 20.00 1.76
N LYS A 37 13.65 20.44 2.98
CA LYS A 37 13.27 19.54 4.07
C LYS A 37 11.99 18.77 3.75
N VAL A 38 10.97 19.43 3.19
CA VAL A 38 9.73 18.74 2.79
C VAL A 38 10.01 17.68 1.74
N GLN A 39 10.76 18.01 0.69
CA GLN A 39 11.11 17.05 -0.36
C GLN A 39 11.91 15.88 0.19
N SER A 40 12.90 16.14 1.06
CA SER A 40 13.70 15.09 1.67
C SER A 40 12.87 14.07 2.46
N VAL A 41 11.83 14.52 3.19
CA VAL A 41 10.98 13.62 3.96
C VAL A 41 10.02 12.84 3.05
N VAL A 42 9.53 13.46 1.97
CA VAL A 42 8.75 12.76 0.93
C VAL A 42 9.58 11.65 0.30
N ASP A 43 10.82 11.95 -0.11
CA ASP A 43 11.71 10.97 -0.73
C ASP A 43 12.06 9.82 0.23
N GLN A 44 12.28 10.12 1.51
CA GLN A 44 12.49 9.10 2.55
C GLN A 44 11.27 8.19 2.73
N SER A 45 10.06 8.74 2.68
CA SER A 45 8.82 7.97 2.76
C SER A 45 8.64 7.04 1.56
N ILE A 46 8.93 7.53 0.35
CA ILE A 46 8.88 6.72 -0.87
C ILE A 46 9.91 5.58 -0.79
N ALA A 47 11.16 5.88 -0.45
CA ALA A 47 12.22 4.89 -0.30
C ALA A 47 11.90 3.84 0.77
N HIS A 48 11.15 4.22 1.81
CA HIS A 48 10.68 3.29 2.82
C HIS A 48 9.72 2.25 2.24
N TYR A 49 8.72 2.67 1.48
CA TYR A 49 7.83 1.75 0.76
C TYR A 49 8.56 0.88 -0.26
N GLU A 50 9.47 1.47 -1.05
CA GLU A 50 10.30 0.71 -2.00
C GLU A 50 11.11 -0.39 -1.32
N SER A 51 11.66 -0.10 -0.13
CA SER A 51 12.45 -1.08 0.63
C SER A 51 11.63 -2.30 1.06
N TYR A 52 10.35 -2.10 1.39
CA TYR A 52 9.43 -3.19 1.77
C TYR A 52 9.23 -4.17 0.62
N TYR A 53 8.85 -3.66 -0.56
CA TYR A 53 8.58 -4.49 -1.73
C TYR A 53 9.84 -5.10 -2.32
N ARG A 54 11.01 -4.43 -2.19
CA ARG A 54 12.29 -5.01 -2.58
C ARG A 54 12.62 -6.26 -1.76
N VAL A 55 12.59 -6.18 -0.43
CA VAL A 55 12.88 -7.33 0.43
C VAL A 55 11.84 -8.44 0.23
N ARG A 56 10.56 -8.08 0.05
CA ARG A 56 9.54 -9.08 -0.27
C ARG A 56 9.77 -9.76 -1.62
N SER A 57 10.23 -9.03 -2.63
CA SER A 57 10.60 -9.58 -3.94
C SER A 57 11.75 -10.58 -3.82
N GLU A 58 12.75 -10.28 -2.99
CA GLU A 58 13.84 -11.23 -2.69
C GLU A 58 13.29 -12.51 -2.07
N ILE A 59 12.39 -12.40 -1.08
CA ILE A 59 11.73 -13.57 -0.48
C ILE A 59 10.93 -14.35 -1.54
N SER A 60 10.19 -13.67 -2.42
CA SER A 60 9.37 -14.35 -3.42
C SER A 60 10.18 -15.11 -4.47
N GLN A 61 11.43 -14.74 -4.73
CA GLN A 61 12.31 -15.52 -5.62
C GLN A 61 12.66 -16.90 -5.04
N PHE A 62 12.78 -17.01 -3.72
CA PHE A 62 13.15 -18.27 -3.05
C PHE A 62 11.94 -19.04 -2.53
N ASP A 63 10.95 -18.33 -1.99
CA ASP A 63 9.73 -18.89 -1.40
C ASP A 63 8.51 -18.00 -1.71
N PRO A 64 7.87 -18.22 -2.88
CA PRO A 64 6.66 -17.48 -3.28
C PRO A 64 5.50 -17.64 -2.28
N VAL A 65 5.37 -18.82 -1.65
CA VAL A 65 4.29 -19.12 -0.72
C VAL A 65 4.48 -18.35 0.58
N ARG A 66 5.70 -18.27 1.10
CA ARG A 66 6.02 -17.42 2.25
C ARG A 66 5.81 -15.94 1.93
N ALA A 67 6.26 -15.48 0.76
CA ALA A 67 6.03 -14.09 0.35
C ALA A 67 4.53 -13.77 0.25
N PHE A 68 3.72 -14.72 -0.22
CA PHE A 68 2.27 -14.59 -0.31
C PHE A 68 1.60 -14.55 1.06
N THR A 69 2.00 -15.48 1.95
CA THR A 69 1.38 -15.64 3.27
C THR A 69 1.76 -14.51 4.22
N THR A 70 2.84 -13.76 3.99
CA THR A 70 3.25 -12.59 4.79
C THR A 70 3.26 -12.88 6.31
N PRO A 71 4.12 -13.80 6.79
CA PRO A 71 4.13 -14.21 8.20
C PRO A 71 4.37 -13.04 9.18
N TRP A 72 5.06 -11.99 8.74
CA TRP A 72 5.31 -10.75 9.50
C TRP A 72 4.09 -9.81 9.64
N ALA A 73 2.96 -10.13 8.98
CA ALA A 73 1.70 -9.42 9.15
C ALA A 73 0.87 -10.00 10.30
N THR A 74 -0.07 -9.23 10.83
CA THR A 74 -1.10 -9.77 11.73
C THR A 74 -2.13 -10.57 10.95
N SER A 75 -2.84 -11.45 11.64
CA SER A 75 -3.99 -12.20 11.12
C SER A 75 -5.07 -11.29 10.54
N VAL A 76 -5.32 -10.13 11.14
CA VAL A 76 -6.28 -9.15 10.60
C VAL A 76 -5.79 -8.53 9.30
N GLU A 77 -4.51 -8.13 9.22
CA GLU A 77 -3.93 -7.63 7.98
C GLU A 77 -4.10 -8.64 6.85
N ARG A 78 -3.73 -9.91 7.10
CA ARG A 78 -3.83 -10.98 6.11
C ARG A 78 -5.26 -11.31 5.70
N GLY A 79 -6.17 -11.41 6.67
CA GLY A 79 -7.51 -11.94 6.45
C GLY A 79 -8.54 -10.91 6.01
N VAL A 80 -8.40 -9.65 6.45
CA VAL A 80 -9.42 -8.61 6.24
C VAL A 80 -8.95 -7.54 5.25
N VAL A 81 -7.64 -7.26 5.20
CA VAL A 81 -7.11 -6.09 4.48
C VAL A 81 -6.37 -6.48 3.20
N PHE A 82 -5.61 -7.57 3.22
CA PHE A 82 -4.79 -7.95 2.08
C PHE A 82 -5.63 -8.55 0.95
N TRP A 83 -5.23 -8.20 -0.27
CA TRP A 83 -5.77 -8.69 -1.54
C TRP A 83 -4.87 -9.78 -2.12
N LEU A 84 -3.75 -9.39 -2.75
CA LEU A 84 -2.69 -10.30 -3.21
C LEU A 84 -1.42 -10.04 -2.40
N ALA A 85 -1.36 -10.63 -1.20
CA ALA A 85 -0.25 -10.49 -0.25
C ALA A 85 0.03 -9.04 0.23
N GLY A 86 -0.94 -8.13 0.11
CA GLY A 86 -0.82 -6.73 0.52
C GLY A 86 -2.09 -5.94 0.21
N TRP A 87 -2.15 -4.65 0.58
CA TRP A 87 -3.32 -3.80 0.32
C TRP A 87 -3.65 -3.70 -1.17
N ARG A 88 -4.92 -3.48 -1.52
CA ARG A 88 -5.36 -3.34 -2.92
C ARG A 88 -4.95 -1.97 -3.47
N PRO A 89 -4.22 -1.86 -4.59
CA PRO A 89 -3.69 -0.58 -5.11
C PRO A 89 -4.68 0.61 -5.13
N ASN A 90 -5.93 0.38 -5.52
CA ASN A 90 -7.02 1.36 -5.55
C ASN A 90 -7.39 1.89 -4.14
N THR A 91 -7.03 1.20 -3.05
CA THR A 91 -7.16 1.73 -1.68
C THR A 91 -6.40 3.05 -1.52
N LEU A 92 -5.24 3.22 -2.16
CA LEU A 92 -4.51 4.49 -2.11
C LEU A 92 -5.30 5.63 -2.76
N VAL A 93 -5.97 5.34 -3.87
CA VAL A 93 -6.82 6.32 -4.57
C VAL A 93 -8.04 6.66 -3.72
N HIS A 94 -8.63 5.67 -3.05
CA HIS A 94 -9.70 5.92 -2.06
C HIS A 94 -9.22 6.78 -0.90
N LEU A 95 -8.03 6.54 -0.35
CA LEU A 95 -7.46 7.39 0.70
C LEU A 95 -7.27 8.83 0.21
N LEU A 96 -6.80 9.01 -1.03
CA LEU A 96 -6.69 10.33 -1.65
C LEU A 96 -8.06 11.03 -1.68
N TYR A 97 -9.09 10.39 -2.25
CA TYR A 97 -10.43 10.98 -2.30
C TYR A 97 -11.02 11.27 -0.92
N SER A 98 -10.88 10.34 0.02
CA SER A 98 -11.42 10.50 1.38
C SER A 98 -10.74 11.66 2.11
N GLU A 99 -9.41 11.76 2.03
CA GLU A 99 -8.67 12.83 2.70
C GLU A 99 -8.87 14.18 2.00
N SER A 100 -8.95 14.20 0.67
CA SER A 100 -9.31 15.39 -0.11
C SER A 100 -10.69 15.91 0.25
N SER A 101 -11.71 15.04 0.22
CA SER A 101 -13.09 15.43 0.54
C SER A 101 -13.22 15.93 1.97
N ARG A 102 -12.63 15.22 2.94
CA ARG A 102 -12.64 15.62 4.35
C ARG A 102 -12.04 17.02 4.55
N ARG A 103 -10.98 17.36 3.82
CA ARG A 103 -10.33 18.68 3.89
C ARG A 103 -11.13 19.75 3.16
N PHE A 104 -11.60 19.43 1.96
CA PHE A 104 -12.46 20.30 1.18
C PHE A 104 -13.69 20.73 1.99
N GLU A 105 -14.37 19.79 2.65
CA GLU A 105 -15.50 20.07 3.53
C GLU A 105 -15.13 20.97 4.71
N SER A 106 -13.97 20.73 5.34
CA SER A 106 -13.50 21.54 6.47
C SER A 106 -13.10 22.97 6.10
N GLN A 107 -12.73 23.22 4.84
CA GLN A 107 -12.24 24.50 4.33
C GLN A 107 -13.19 25.13 3.31
N LEU A 108 -14.42 24.64 3.20
CA LEU A 108 -15.35 25.01 2.14
C LEU A 108 -15.64 26.52 2.09
N GLN A 109 -15.81 27.16 3.25
CA GLN A 109 -16.05 28.61 3.33
C GLN A 109 -14.85 29.43 2.83
N ASP A 110 -13.64 28.98 3.16
CA ASP A 110 -12.39 29.63 2.74
C ASP A 110 -12.18 29.45 1.22
N LEU A 111 -12.47 28.26 0.69
CA LEU A 111 -12.41 27.98 -0.75
C LEU A 111 -13.42 28.82 -1.55
N LEU A 112 -14.66 28.94 -1.08
CA LEU A 112 -15.67 29.80 -1.71
C LEU A 112 -15.27 31.28 -1.66
N SER A 113 -14.50 31.68 -0.66
CA SER A 113 -13.95 33.04 -0.51
C SER A 113 -12.65 33.25 -1.31
N GLY A 114 -12.16 32.22 -2.01
CA GLY A 114 -10.94 32.26 -2.82
C GLY A 114 -9.64 32.12 -2.03
N THR A 115 -9.69 31.77 -0.75
CA THR A 115 -8.52 31.58 0.13
C THR A 115 -8.18 30.11 0.27
N GLY A 116 -7.89 29.44 -0.85
CA GLY A 116 -7.47 28.04 -0.86
C GLY A 116 -6.13 27.83 -0.15
N SER A 117 -6.05 26.79 0.68
CA SER A 117 -4.83 26.42 1.41
C SER A 117 -3.75 25.80 0.52
N GLY A 118 -4.10 25.42 -0.72
CA GLY A 118 -3.23 24.69 -1.64
C GLY A 118 -2.93 23.25 -1.19
N ASP A 119 -3.57 22.76 -0.12
CA ASP A 119 -3.41 21.40 0.40
C ASP A 119 -4.26 20.39 -0.38
N LEU A 120 -4.42 19.18 0.17
CA LEU A 120 -5.16 18.11 -0.51
C LEU A 120 -6.68 18.41 -0.65
N GLY A 121 -7.22 19.41 0.07
CA GLY A 121 -8.60 19.89 -0.10
C GLY A 121 -8.80 20.85 -1.27
N ASP A 122 -7.71 21.34 -1.89
CA ASP A 122 -7.71 22.28 -3.01
C ASP A 122 -7.13 21.63 -4.29
N LEU A 123 -7.69 20.47 -4.64
CA LEU A 123 -7.37 19.78 -5.89
C LEU A 123 -8.00 20.51 -7.08
N SER A 124 -7.19 20.82 -8.08
CA SER A 124 -7.69 21.40 -9.32
C SER A 124 -8.53 20.40 -10.13
N PRO A 125 -9.43 20.87 -11.02
CA PRO A 125 -10.18 20.00 -11.93
C PRO A 125 -9.27 19.11 -12.79
N THR A 126 -8.11 19.61 -13.19
CA THR A 126 -7.10 18.82 -13.94
C THR A 126 -6.51 17.71 -13.08
N GLN A 127 -6.21 17.98 -11.81
CA GLN A 127 -5.73 16.93 -10.89
C GLN A 127 -6.80 15.87 -10.67
N LEU A 128 -8.06 16.26 -10.43
CA LEU A 128 -9.17 15.30 -10.27
C LEU A 128 -9.33 14.40 -11.49
N LYS A 129 -9.28 14.96 -12.70
CA LYS A 129 -9.32 14.16 -13.94
C LYS A 129 -8.15 13.18 -14.06
N LEU A 130 -6.95 13.58 -13.63
CA LEU A 130 -5.78 12.70 -13.65
C LEU A 130 -5.85 11.60 -12.59
N VAL A 131 -6.43 11.88 -11.41
CA VAL A 131 -6.70 10.88 -10.38
C VAL A 131 -7.75 9.87 -10.86
N ASP A 132 -8.82 10.33 -11.51
CA ASP A 132 -9.84 9.45 -12.10
C ASP A 132 -9.25 8.49 -13.16
N GLU A 133 -8.43 9.01 -14.07
CA GLU A 133 -7.73 8.18 -15.07
C GLU A 133 -6.73 7.20 -14.42
N LEU A 134 -6.03 7.63 -13.37
CA LEU A 134 -5.17 6.75 -12.57
C LEU A 134 -5.99 5.64 -11.92
N GLN A 135 -7.16 5.96 -11.36
CA GLN A 135 -8.05 4.99 -10.74
C GLN A 135 -8.50 3.94 -11.75
N ARG A 136 -9.04 4.38 -12.90
CA ARG A 136 -9.55 3.51 -13.95
C ARG A 136 -8.49 2.54 -14.44
N ARG A 137 -7.26 3.02 -14.67
CA ARG A 137 -6.13 2.19 -15.06
C ARG A 137 -5.73 1.20 -13.97
N THR A 138 -5.67 1.65 -12.72
CA THR A 138 -5.31 0.80 -11.59
C THR A 138 -6.32 -0.34 -11.43
N ILE A 139 -7.62 -0.03 -11.47
CA ILE A 139 -8.69 -1.05 -11.40
C ILE A 139 -8.59 -2.05 -12.53
N GLN A 140 -8.32 -1.60 -13.76
CA GLN A 140 -8.15 -2.51 -14.89
C GLN A 140 -7.00 -3.52 -14.66
N GLU A 141 -5.85 -3.05 -14.18
CA GLU A 141 -4.71 -3.93 -13.88
C GLU A 141 -4.96 -4.83 -12.66
N GLU A 142 -5.76 -4.38 -11.68
CA GLU A 142 -6.23 -5.21 -10.57
C GLU A 142 -7.11 -6.37 -11.06
N ASP A 143 -8.09 -6.08 -11.92
CA ASP A 143 -9.00 -7.08 -12.46
C ASP A 143 -8.25 -8.14 -13.29
N GLU A 144 -7.21 -7.73 -14.02
CA GLU A 144 -6.32 -8.64 -14.76
C GLU A 144 -5.57 -9.59 -13.81
N LEU A 145 -5.06 -9.08 -12.68
CA LEU A 145 -4.36 -9.89 -11.67
C LEU A 145 -5.32 -10.84 -10.91
N GLU A 146 -6.54 -10.38 -10.60
CA GLU A 146 -7.58 -11.23 -10.00
C GLU A 146 -7.95 -12.39 -10.92
N LEU A 147 -8.07 -12.12 -12.22
CA LEU A 147 -8.35 -13.14 -13.22
C LEU A 147 -7.21 -14.17 -13.33
N GLU A 148 -5.96 -13.74 -13.26
CA GLU A 148 -4.80 -14.65 -13.27
C GLU A 148 -4.73 -15.54 -12.03
N MET A 149 -5.01 -14.98 -10.85
CA MET A 149 -5.09 -15.74 -9.61
C MET A 149 -6.27 -16.73 -9.64
N SER A 150 -7.41 -16.33 -10.21
CA SER A 150 -8.56 -17.21 -10.39
C SER A 150 -8.24 -18.39 -11.30
N ARG A 151 -7.58 -18.14 -12.45
CA ARG A 151 -7.11 -19.19 -13.37
C ARG A 151 -6.12 -20.13 -12.69
N LEU A 152 -5.22 -19.62 -11.84
CA LEU A 152 -4.30 -20.46 -11.08
C LEU A 152 -5.07 -21.46 -10.19
N HIS A 153 -6.12 -21.01 -9.50
CA HIS A 153 -6.96 -21.88 -8.68
C HIS A 153 -7.77 -22.89 -9.52
N GLU A 154 -8.34 -22.46 -10.64
CA GLU A 154 -9.09 -23.34 -11.56
C GLU A 154 -8.19 -24.45 -12.13
N ASP A 155 -6.96 -24.13 -12.52
CA ASP A 155 -5.99 -25.09 -13.04
C ASP A 155 -5.55 -26.10 -11.97
N LEU A 156 -5.47 -25.69 -10.70
CA LEU A 156 -5.21 -26.60 -9.58
C LEU A 156 -6.39 -27.57 -9.36
N ALA A 157 -7.61 -27.05 -9.36
CA ALA A 157 -8.82 -27.86 -9.21
C ALA A 157 -8.96 -28.88 -10.36
N THR A 158 -8.73 -28.44 -11.61
CA THR A 158 -8.81 -29.30 -12.80
C THR A 158 -7.79 -30.43 -12.73
N ARG A 159 -6.52 -30.11 -12.41
CA ARG A 159 -5.46 -31.13 -12.27
C ARG A 159 -5.76 -32.14 -11.17
N PHE A 160 -6.34 -31.72 -10.05
CA PHE A 160 -6.73 -32.64 -8.99
C PHE A 160 -7.78 -33.65 -9.47
N ILE A 161 -8.78 -33.20 -10.25
CA ILE A 161 -9.79 -34.08 -10.83
C ILE A 161 -9.20 -35.04 -11.87
N GLU A 162 -8.30 -34.55 -12.74
CA GLU A 162 -7.71 -35.35 -13.81
C GLU A 162 -6.70 -36.40 -13.32
N THR A 163 -5.89 -36.06 -12.32
CA THR A 163 -4.76 -36.90 -11.86
C THR A 163 -5.02 -37.62 -10.56
N GLY A 164 -6.00 -37.18 -9.76
CA GLY A 164 -6.21 -37.62 -8.38
C GLY A 164 -5.08 -37.21 -7.42
N SER A 165 -4.14 -36.37 -7.86
CA SER A 165 -3.00 -35.89 -7.08
C SER A 165 -3.17 -34.41 -6.70
N ALA A 166 -2.75 -34.06 -5.48
CA ALA A 166 -2.70 -32.67 -5.00
C ALA A 166 -1.35 -31.98 -5.31
N GLU A 167 -0.62 -32.47 -6.32
CA GLU A 167 0.64 -31.86 -6.75
C GLU A 167 0.43 -30.45 -7.29
N LEU A 168 1.20 -29.51 -6.75
CA LEU A 168 1.06 -28.09 -7.07
C LEU A 168 1.70 -27.69 -8.41
N GLY A 169 2.53 -28.57 -9.00
CA GLY A 169 3.26 -28.27 -10.24
C GLY A 169 3.98 -26.92 -10.18
N ASP A 170 3.84 -26.11 -11.23
CA ASP A 170 4.40 -24.75 -11.31
C ASP A 170 3.52 -23.65 -10.65
N ALA A 171 2.55 -24.02 -9.81
CA ALA A 171 1.71 -23.02 -9.14
C ALA A 171 2.51 -22.00 -8.31
N PRO A 172 3.57 -22.38 -7.57
CA PRO A 172 4.42 -21.41 -6.89
C PRO A 172 5.12 -20.43 -7.85
N GLY A 173 5.53 -20.89 -9.03
CA GLY A 173 6.15 -20.04 -10.06
C GLY A 173 5.19 -18.96 -10.57
N ARG A 174 3.96 -19.36 -10.93
CA ARG A 174 2.90 -18.41 -11.31
C ARG A 174 2.51 -17.46 -10.18
N MET A 175 2.43 -17.96 -8.96
CA MET A 175 2.16 -17.14 -7.77
C MET A 175 3.25 -16.07 -7.57
N LYS A 176 4.53 -16.42 -7.79
CA LYS A 176 5.63 -15.45 -7.76
C LYS A 176 5.40 -14.29 -8.71
N ASP A 177 5.01 -14.60 -9.95
CA ASP A 177 4.80 -13.58 -10.99
C ASP A 177 3.60 -12.68 -10.68
N ILE A 178 2.52 -13.26 -10.14
CA ILE A 178 1.35 -12.51 -9.68
C ILE A 178 1.72 -11.55 -8.54
N ILE A 179 2.47 -12.02 -7.54
CA ILE A 179 2.93 -11.18 -6.42
C ILE A 179 3.80 -10.04 -6.94
N ALA A 180 4.79 -10.34 -7.80
CA ALA A 180 5.70 -9.33 -8.33
C ALA A 180 4.95 -8.22 -9.08
N ARG A 181 3.96 -8.59 -9.89
CA ARG A 181 3.12 -7.61 -10.62
C ARG A 181 2.18 -6.84 -9.69
N ALA A 182 1.63 -7.47 -8.66
CA ALA A 182 0.81 -6.79 -7.67
C ALA A 182 1.63 -5.75 -6.89
N ASP A 183 2.88 -6.06 -6.55
CA ASP A 183 3.80 -5.18 -5.83
C ASP A 183 4.23 -3.99 -6.68
N ASP A 184 4.58 -4.27 -7.94
CA ASP A 184 4.87 -3.24 -8.93
C ASP A 184 3.67 -2.32 -9.15
N LEU A 185 2.45 -2.85 -9.24
CA LEU A 185 1.24 -2.03 -9.38
C LEU A 185 1.05 -1.11 -8.17
N ARG A 186 1.24 -1.58 -6.93
CA ARG A 186 1.16 -0.73 -5.72
C ARG A 186 2.13 0.44 -5.79
N MET A 187 3.38 0.17 -6.16
CA MET A 187 4.40 1.22 -6.25
C MET A 187 4.13 2.17 -7.42
N ARG A 188 3.76 1.67 -8.59
CA ARG A 188 3.38 2.52 -9.73
C ARG A 188 2.19 3.41 -9.41
N THR A 189 1.17 2.89 -8.72
CA THR A 189 0.02 3.70 -8.29
C THR A 189 0.44 4.76 -7.28
N LEU A 190 1.32 4.46 -6.33
CA LEU A 190 1.89 5.44 -5.40
C LEU A 190 2.66 6.55 -6.13
N HIS A 191 3.63 6.20 -6.97
CA HIS A 191 4.40 7.19 -7.72
C HIS A 191 3.53 8.02 -8.66
N ALA A 192 2.55 7.40 -9.34
CA ALA A 192 1.64 8.10 -10.22
C ALA A 192 0.75 9.08 -9.45
N ALA A 193 0.21 8.68 -8.29
CA ALA A 193 -0.58 9.56 -7.43
C ALA A 193 0.26 10.76 -6.98
N LEU A 194 1.47 10.53 -6.48
CA LEU A 194 2.37 11.61 -6.05
C LEU A 194 2.76 12.54 -7.21
N LYS A 195 2.89 12.02 -8.43
CA LYS A 195 3.15 12.83 -9.63
C LYS A 195 1.95 13.70 -10.01
N VAL A 196 0.72 13.23 -9.82
CA VAL A 196 -0.50 14.03 -10.01
C VAL A 196 -0.62 15.12 -8.94
N LEU A 197 -0.16 14.83 -7.72
CA LEU A 197 -0.07 15.77 -6.61
C LEU A 197 1.16 16.67 -6.74
N CYS A 198 1.14 17.57 -7.72
CA CYS A 198 2.25 18.47 -8.06
C CYS A 198 2.77 19.35 -6.92
N ARG A 199 2.04 19.49 -5.80
CA ARG A 199 2.43 20.31 -4.66
C ARG A 199 3.00 19.44 -3.52
N PRO A 200 4.17 19.79 -2.95
CA PRO A 200 4.78 19.00 -1.87
C PRO A 200 3.86 18.80 -0.66
N ILE A 201 3.01 19.79 -0.34
CA ILE A 201 2.04 19.68 0.76
C ILE A 201 0.97 18.60 0.51
N GLN A 202 0.53 18.43 -0.74
CA GLN A 202 -0.44 17.41 -1.14
C GLN A 202 0.19 16.02 -1.05
N ALA A 203 1.44 15.87 -1.51
CA ALA A 203 2.20 14.64 -1.35
C ALA A 203 2.37 14.25 0.13
N VAL A 204 2.74 15.21 0.99
CA VAL A 204 2.85 14.99 2.44
C VAL A 204 1.52 14.53 3.03
N ASP A 205 0.39 15.16 2.66
CA ASP A 205 -0.92 14.76 3.16
C ASP A 205 -1.31 13.33 2.80
N LEU A 206 -1.11 12.95 1.53
CA LEU A 206 -1.38 11.59 1.08
C LEU A 206 -0.51 10.56 1.80
N LEU A 207 0.79 10.85 1.97
CA LEU A 207 1.72 9.95 2.65
C LEU A 207 1.42 9.82 4.15
N ILE A 208 0.95 10.89 4.80
CA ILE A 208 0.46 10.81 6.19
C ILE A 208 -0.77 9.91 6.26
N ALA A 209 -1.74 10.09 5.35
CA ALA A 209 -2.96 9.28 5.32
C ALA A 209 -2.64 7.79 5.08
N ALA A 210 -1.72 7.48 4.16
CA ALA A 210 -1.26 6.12 3.91
C ALA A 210 -0.58 5.50 5.15
N ALA A 211 0.35 6.23 5.79
CA ALA A 211 1.02 5.75 6.98
C ALA A 211 0.05 5.57 8.17
N ASP A 212 -0.90 6.49 8.36
CA ASP A 212 -1.92 6.37 9.42
C ASP A 212 -2.86 5.18 9.18
N PHE A 213 -3.21 4.89 7.92
CA PHE A 213 -3.98 3.71 7.56
C PHE A 213 -3.24 2.40 7.92
N GLU A 214 -1.99 2.24 7.48
CA GLU A 214 -1.19 1.04 7.75
C GLU A 214 -0.90 0.86 9.25
N ILE A 215 -0.50 1.93 9.94
CA ILE A 215 -0.28 1.91 11.40
C ILE A 215 -1.59 1.57 12.13
N GLY A 216 -2.72 2.14 11.69
CA GLY A 216 -4.02 1.91 12.28
C GLY A 216 -4.42 0.44 12.22
N ILE A 217 -4.31 -0.16 11.03
CA ILE A 217 -4.59 -1.58 10.80
C ILE A 217 -3.67 -2.46 11.64
N ARG A 218 -2.35 -2.21 11.61
CA ARG A 218 -1.38 -2.99 12.40
C ARG A 218 -1.71 -2.96 13.89
N ASN A 219 -1.97 -1.77 14.44
CA ASN A 219 -2.32 -1.63 15.86
C ASN A 219 -3.62 -2.37 16.20
N PHE A 220 -4.61 -2.33 15.30
CA PHE A 220 -5.86 -3.07 15.50
C PHE A 220 -5.61 -4.58 15.49
N GLY A 221 -4.83 -5.08 14.52
CA GLY A 221 -4.46 -6.49 14.42
C GLY A 221 -3.73 -7.01 15.66
N LEU A 222 -2.73 -6.26 16.15
CA LEU A 222 -1.99 -6.62 17.37
C LEU A 222 -2.89 -6.66 18.61
N LYS A 223 -3.84 -5.72 18.74
CA LYS A 223 -4.82 -5.75 19.83
C LYS A 223 -5.71 -6.98 19.74
N HIS A 224 -6.23 -7.26 18.56
CA HIS A 224 -7.10 -8.42 18.31
C HIS A 224 -6.40 -9.75 18.65
N GLU A 225 -5.14 -9.91 18.27
CA GLU A 225 -4.35 -11.12 18.57
C GLU A 225 -4.08 -11.27 20.07
N ASN A 226 -3.81 -10.18 20.79
CA ASN A 226 -3.64 -10.21 22.24
C ASN A 226 -4.94 -10.58 22.97
N GLU A 227 -6.09 -10.13 22.47
CA GLU A 227 -7.41 -10.45 23.03
C GLU A 227 -7.79 -11.93 22.79
N MET A 228 -7.44 -12.48 21.62
CA MET A 228 -7.74 -13.87 21.23
C MET A 228 -6.70 -14.89 21.73
N GLY A 229 -5.45 -14.47 21.95
CA GLY A 229 -4.38 -15.30 22.51
C GLY A 229 -4.41 -15.41 24.04
N GLY A 230 -5.35 -14.72 24.69
CA GLY A 230 -5.58 -14.73 26.14
C GLY A 230 -6.61 -15.78 26.62
N THR A 231 -7.06 -16.69 25.75
CA THR A 231 -7.95 -17.83 26.08
C THR A 231 -7.24 -19.15 25.86
#